data_AF-A0A947B6R1-F1
#
_entry.id   AF-A0A947B6R1-F1
#
_cell.length_a   1.000
_cell.length_b   1.000
_cell.length_c   1.000
_cell.angle_alpha   90.00
_cell.angle_beta   90.00
_cell.angle_gamma   90.00
#
_symmetry.space_group_name_H-M   'P 1'
#
loop_
_entity.id
_entity.type
_entity.pdbx_description
1 polymer ?
#
loop_
_entity_poly.entity_id
_entity_poly.type
_entity_poly.pdbx_seq_one_letter_code
_entity_poly.pdbx_strand_id
1 'polypeptide(L)'
;MMRKLLVAIPYGWLLVLFLVPFLIVLKISLSDLAIAIPPYTPTLDLSEGWAGFTAFLSELDFDNFIFLTEDDLYWKAYLSSLQIALISTVVTLIVGFPIAYAMANAPDEWRPALMMLVILPFWTSFLIRVYAWMGILSSEGLLNQFLIWLGVID
;
A
#
# COMPACT_ATOMS: atom_id res chain seq x y z
N MET A 1 23.89 -7.09 -34.03
CA MET A 1 22.61 -7.79 -33.74
C MET A 1 22.70 -8.67 -32.49
N MET A 2 23.72 -9.53 -32.37
CA MET A 2 23.91 -10.46 -31.22
C MET A 2 23.92 -9.80 -29.82
N ARG A 3 24.58 -8.64 -29.65
CA ARG A 3 24.66 -7.93 -28.36
C ARG A 3 23.30 -7.46 -27.82
N LYS A 4 22.36 -7.09 -28.70
CA LYS A 4 21.00 -6.69 -28.28
C LYS A 4 20.18 -7.89 -27.82
N LEU A 5 20.37 -9.05 -28.46
CA LEU A 5 19.71 -10.31 -28.08
C LEU A 5 20.22 -10.82 -26.73
N LEU A 6 21.53 -10.76 -26.49
CA LEU A 6 22.13 -11.17 -25.20
C LEU A 6 21.61 -10.36 -24.01
N VAL A 7 21.34 -9.07 -24.24
CA VAL A 7 20.78 -8.18 -23.21
C VAL A 7 19.26 -8.32 -23.09
N ALA A 8 18.56 -8.58 -24.20
CA ALA A 8 17.11 -8.74 -24.21
C ALA A 8 16.62 -9.96 -23.41
N ILE A 9 17.41 -11.03 -23.32
CA ILE A 9 17.02 -12.25 -22.61
C ILE A 9 16.83 -12.00 -21.10
N PRO A 10 17.82 -11.44 -20.35
CA PRO A 10 17.63 -11.08 -18.94
C PRO A 10 16.49 -10.09 -18.70
N TYR A 11 16.35 -9.06 -19.56
CA TYR A 11 15.27 -8.09 -19.38
C TYR A 11 13.89 -8.68 -19.67
N GLY A 12 13.77 -9.56 -20.67
CA GLY A 12 12.54 -10.29 -20.93
C GLY A 12 12.16 -11.17 -19.74
N TRP A 13 13.14 -11.85 -19.13
CA TRP A 13 12.92 -12.62 -17.91
C TRP A 13 12.44 -11.76 -16.74
N LEU A 14 13.10 -10.61 -16.49
CA LEU A 14 12.70 -9.68 -15.43
C LEU A 14 11.30 -9.11 -15.68
N LEU A 15 10.95 -8.81 -16.94
CA LEU A 15 9.64 -8.31 -17.31
C LEU A 15 8.55 -9.36 -17.07
N VAL A 16 8.79 -10.62 -17.45
CA VAL A 16 7.85 -11.71 -17.16
C VAL A 16 7.69 -11.90 -15.66
N LEU A 17 8.78 -11.99 -14.90
CA LEU A 17 8.73 -12.15 -13.44
C LEU A 17 7.96 -10.99 -12.78
N PHE A 18 8.17 -9.77 -13.27
CA PHE A 18 7.46 -8.59 -12.79
C PHE A 18 5.97 -8.64 -13.13
N LEU A 19 5.58 -8.99 -14.37
CA LEU A 19 4.19 -8.95 -14.82
C LEU A 19 3.33 -10.11 -14.33
N VAL A 20 3.90 -11.30 -14.10
CA VAL A 20 3.14 -12.50 -13.72
C VAL A 20 2.24 -12.27 -12.49
N PRO A 21 2.72 -11.71 -11.36
CA PRO A 21 1.86 -11.39 -10.21
C PRO A 21 0.71 -10.44 -10.55
N PHE A 22 0.94 -9.43 -11.39
CA PHE A 22 -0.12 -8.49 -11.79
C PHE A 22 -1.17 -9.16 -12.68
N LEU A 23 -0.74 -10.04 -13.59
CA LEU A 23 -1.66 -10.82 -14.42
C LEU A 23 -2.51 -11.77 -13.57
N ILE A 24 -1.93 -12.37 -12.53
CA ILE A 24 -2.67 -13.21 -11.58
C ILE A 24 -3.72 -12.38 -10.82
N VAL A 25 -3.33 -11.21 -10.30
CA VAL A 25 -4.26 -10.31 -9.59
C VAL A 25 -5.37 -9.83 -10.53
N LEU A 26 -5.03 -9.45 -11.76
CA LEU A 26 -6.01 -9.03 -12.78
C LEU A 26 -7.00 -10.16 -13.07
N LYS A 27 -6.50 -11.39 -13.26
CA LYS A 27 -7.33 -12.57 -13.47
C LYS A 27 -8.29 -12.78 -12.28
N ILE A 28 -7.78 -12.72 -11.05
CA ILE A 28 -8.60 -12.88 -9.84
C ILE A 28 -9.65 -11.77 -9.72
N SER A 29 -9.31 -10.53 -10.09
CA SER A 29 -10.26 -9.40 -10.00
C SER A 29 -11.46 -9.51 -10.95
N LEU A 30 -11.34 -10.33 -12.01
CA LEU A 30 -12.37 -10.60 -13.02
C LEU A 30 -12.94 -12.02 -12.88
N SER A 31 -12.67 -12.71 -11.77
CA SER A 31 -13.09 -14.09 -11.52
C SER A 31 -14.04 -14.14 -10.34
N ASP A 32 -14.94 -15.11 -10.37
CA ASP A 32 -15.86 -15.41 -9.27
C ASP A 32 -15.23 -16.31 -8.22
N LEU A 33 -15.71 -16.17 -6.98
CA LEU A 33 -15.38 -17.07 -5.88
C LEU A 33 -16.17 -18.37 -6.04
N ALA A 34 -15.46 -19.48 -6.18
CA ALA A 34 -16.06 -20.81 -6.27
C ALA A 34 -15.63 -21.67 -5.09
N ILE A 35 -16.54 -22.53 -4.60
CA ILE A 35 -16.22 -23.57 -3.61
C ILE A 35 -15.52 -24.73 -4.35
N ALA A 36 -14.33 -24.44 -4.88
CA ALA A 36 -13.50 -25.36 -5.65
C ALA A 36 -12.02 -25.20 -5.27
N ILE A 37 -11.17 -26.11 -5.75
CA ILE A 37 -9.71 -25.99 -5.68
C ILE A 37 -9.22 -25.97 -7.13
N PRO A 38 -8.72 -24.84 -7.67
CA PRO A 38 -8.53 -23.51 -7.04
C PRO A 38 -9.84 -22.76 -6.70
N PRO A 39 -9.85 -21.85 -5.70
CA PRO A 39 -11.07 -21.19 -5.22
C PRO A 39 -11.55 -20.02 -6.08
N TYR A 40 -11.29 -20.07 -7.39
CA TYR A 40 -11.66 -19.03 -8.35
C TYR A 40 -12.02 -19.64 -9.71
N THR A 41 -13.15 -19.23 -10.27
CA THR A 41 -13.59 -19.56 -11.64
C THR A 41 -13.58 -18.30 -12.50
N PRO A 42 -13.17 -18.38 -13.77
CA PRO A 42 -12.82 -19.56 -14.55
C PRO A 42 -11.39 -20.09 -14.29
N THR A 43 -11.18 -21.40 -14.48
CA THR A 43 -9.85 -22.03 -14.49
C THR A 43 -9.37 -22.24 -15.93
N LEU A 44 -8.10 -21.92 -16.21
CA LEU A 44 -7.52 -22.17 -17.53
C LEU A 44 -7.23 -23.66 -17.70
N ASP A 45 -8.09 -24.37 -18.43
CA ASP A 45 -7.83 -25.72 -18.89
C ASP A 45 -7.16 -25.71 -20.27
N LEU A 46 -5.85 -25.96 -20.29
CA LEU A 46 -5.06 -26.02 -21.51
C LEU A 46 -5.30 -27.31 -22.32
N SER A 47 -5.98 -28.31 -21.74
CA SER A 47 -6.27 -29.57 -22.44
C SER A 47 -7.30 -29.41 -23.57
N GLU A 48 -8.17 -28.39 -23.46
CA GLU A 48 -9.18 -28.05 -24.47
C GLU A 48 -8.66 -27.12 -25.59
N GLY A 49 -7.37 -26.78 -25.56
CA GLY A 49 -6.71 -25.97 -26.60
C GLY A 49 -7.33 -24.58 -26.77
N TRP A 50 -7.58 -24.17 -28.01
CA TRP A 50 -8.12 -22.84 -28.31
C TRP A 50 -9.56 -22.63 -27.78
N ALA A 51 -10.35 -23.70 -27.72
CA ALA A 51 -11.73 -23.63 -27.22
C ALA A 51 -11.75 -23.30 -25.72
N GLY A 52 -10.92 -23.95 -24.92
CA GLY A 52 -10.76 -23.66 -23.49
C GLY A 52 -10.30 -22.23 -23.22
N PHE A 53 -9.42 -21.67 -24.07
CA PHE A 53 -9.02 -20.27 -23.96
C PHE A 53 -10.17 -19.29 -24.23
N THR A 54 -11.00 -19.56 -25.25
CA THR A 54 -12.16 -18.71 -25.55
C THR A 54 -13.25 -18.80 -24.48
N ALA A 55 -13.49 -20.00 -23.92
CA ALA A 55 -14.43 -20.21 -22.83
C ALA A 55 -13.97 -19.46 -21.56
N PHE A 56 -12.68 -19.60 -21.21
CA PHE A 56 -12.07 -18.85 -20.11
C PHE A 56 -12.27 -17.34 -20.25
N LEU A 57 -12.02 -16.75 -21.42
CA LEU A 57 -12.21 -15.32 -21.63
C LEU A 57 -13.68 -14.88 -21.57
N SER A 58 -14.62 -15.75 -21.97
CA SER A 58 -16.05 -15.43 -21.93
C SER A 58 -16.67 -15.48 -20.53
N GLU A 59 -16.05 -16.21 -19.61
CA GLU A 59 -16.49 -16.35 -18.23
C GLU A 59 -15.84 -15.32 -17.30
N LEU A 60 -14.94 -14.47 -17.81
CA LEU A 60 -14.48 -13.29 -17.07
C LEU A 60 -15.54 -12.19 -17.10
N ASP A 61 -15.87 -11.65 -15.95
CA ASP A 61 -16.85 -10.58 -15.80
C ASP A 61 -16.27 -9.38 -15.00
N PHE A 62 -17.10 -8.34 -14.86
CA PHE A 62 -16.79 -7.14 -14.10
C PHE A 62 -17.71 -7.00 -12.86
N ASP A 63 -18.39 -8.07 -12.46
CA ASP A 63 -19.39 -8.03 -11.39
C ASP A 63 -18.74 -7.68 -10.05
N ASN A 64 -17.51 -8.14 -9.80
CA ASN A 64 -16.70 -7.70 -8.67
C ASN A 64 -16.51 -6.17 -8.63
N PHE A 65 -16.33 -5.51 -9.78
CA PHE A 65 -16.18 -4.06 -9.85
C PHE A 65 -17.51 -3.31 -9.69
N ILE A 66 -18.60 -3.89 -10.17
CA ILE A 66 -19.95 -3.35 -9.96
C ILE A 66 -20.29 -3.43 -8.47
N PHE A 67 -20.03 -4.57 -7.83
CA PHE A 67 -20.23 -4.79 -6.40
C PHE A 67 -19.50 -3.77 -5.53
N LEU A 68 -18.26 -3.39 -5.89
CA LEU A 68 -17.51 -2.31 -5.21
C LEU A 68 -18.24 -0.96 -5.20
N THR A 69 -19.12 -0.71 -6.18
CA THR A 69 -19.89 0.54 -6.28
C THR A 69 -21.27 0.47 -5.63
N GLU A 70 -21.81 -0.74 -5.43
CA GLU A 70 -23.13 -0.95 -4.83
C GLU A 70 -23.06 -1.03 -3.30
N ASP A 71 -21.96 -1.56 -2.76
CA ASP A 71 -21.80 -1.71 -1.31
C ASP A 71 -21.16 -0.46 -0.69
N ASP A 72 -21.99 0.25 0.09
CA ASP A 72 -21.67 1.40 0.92
C ASP A 72 -20.37 1.22 1.74
N LEU A 73 -20.07 0.01 2.21
CA LEU A 73 -18.88 -0.27 3.00
C LEU A 73 -17.60 -0.04 2.21
N TYR A 74 -17.53 -0.53 0.97
CA TYR A 74 -16.34 -0.40 0.13
C TYR A 74 -16.12 1.04 -0.30
N TRP A 75 -17.19 1.73 -0.68
CA TRP A 75 -17.12 3.14 -1.05
C TRP A 75 -16.66 4.01 0.14
N LYS A 76 -17.23 3.79 1.33
CA LYS A 76 -16.83 4.52 2.56
C LYS A 76 -15.39 4.21 2.95
N ALA A 77 -14.96 2.95 2.87
CA ALA A 77 -13.59 2.56 3.17
C ALA A 77 -12.59 3.20 2.21
N TYR A 78 -12.92 3.25 0.91
CA TYR A 78 -12.10 3.91 -0.10
C TYR A 78 -11.97 5.42 0.17
N LEU A 79 -13.10 6.11 0.39
CA LEU A 79 -13.10 7.55 0.65
C LEU A 79 -12.38 7.90 1.95
N SER A 80 -12.56 7.10 3.00
CA SER A 80 -11.84 7.24 4.27
C SER A 80 -10.32 7.11 4.06
N SER A 81 -9.89 6.12 3.27
CA SER A 81 -8.47 5.92 2.95
C SER A 81 -7.90 7.12 2.19
N LEU A 82 -8.63 7.65 1.21
CA LEU A 82 -8.23 8.83 0.45
C LEU A 82 -8.16 10.08 1.35
N GLN A 83 -9.14 10.28 2.21
CA GLN A 83 -9.18 11.38 3.16
C GLN A 83 -7.99 11.31 4.13
N ILE A 84 -7.71 10.14 4.72
CA ILE A 84 -6.57 9.93 5.63
C ILE A 84 -5.26 10.20 4.89
N ALA A 85 -5.09 9.70 3.67
CA ALA A 85 -3.88 9.91 2.87
C ALA A 85 -3.67 11.39 2.52
N LEU A 86 -4.74 12.10 2.14
CA LEU A 86 -4.68 13.52 1.81
C LEU A 86 -4.33 14.36 3.03
N ILE A 87 -5.04 14.16 4.15
CA ILE A 87 -4.77 14.87 5.41
C ILE A 87 -3.34 14.60 5.86
N SER A 88 -2.91 13.33 5.86
CA SER A 88 -1.55 12.95 6.25
C SER A 88 -0.50 13.63 5.37
N THR A 89 -0.73 13.70 4.05
CA THR A 89 0.18 14.38 3.11
C THR A 89 0.28 15.87 3.41
N VAL A 90 -0.86 16.54 3.59
CA VAL A 90 -0.90 17.98 3.88
C VAL A 90 -0.23 18.29 5.21
N VAL A 91 -0.54 17.55 6.27
CA VAL A 91 0.09 17.72 7.59
C VAL A 91 1.60 17.47 7.50
N THR A 92 2.02 16.44 6.76
CA THR A 92 3.45 16.14 6.55
C THR A 92 4.16 17.26 5.80
N LEU A 93 3.52 17.88 4.80
CA LEU A 93 4.11 19.03 4.10
C LEU A 93 4.20 20.25 5.01
N ILE A 94 3.15 20.55 5.77
CA ILE A 94 3.12 21.70 6.69
C ILE A 94 4.21 21.58 7.76
N VAL A 95 4.48 20.37 8.27
CA VAL A 95 5.49 20.16 9.32
C VAL A 95 6.88 19.92 8.73
N GLY A 96 6.98 19.08 7.69
CA GLY A 96 8.24 18.66 7.09
C GLY A 96 8.93 19.76 6.30
N PHE A 97 8.18 20.63 5.61
CA PHE A 97 8.78 21.71 4.81
C PHE A 97 9.51 22.74 5.68
N PRO A 98 8.94 23.28 6.77
CA PRO A 98 9.66 24.17 7.69
C PRO A 98 10.92 23.52 8.28
N ILE A 99 10.85 22.24 8.67
CA ILE A 99 12.01 21.51 9.20
C ILE A 99 13.11 21.42 8.14
N ALA A 100 12.77 21.02 6.91
CA ALA A 100 13.72 20.93 5.82
C ALA A 100 14.34 22.30 5.47
N TYR A 101 13.53 23.36 5.47
CA TYR A 101 13.99 24.73 5.26
C TYR A 101 14.94 25.20 6.37
N ALA A 102 14.61 24.93 7.63
CA ALA A 102 15.47 25.26 8.77
C ALA A 102 16.81 24.49 8.70
N MET A 103 16.78 23.22 8.32
CA MET A 103 17.99 22.41 8.13
C MET A 103 18.86 22.89 6.98
N ALA A 104 18.25 23.33 5.87
CA ALA A 104 18.96 23.85 4.72
C ALA A 104 19.71 25.16 5.05
N ASN A 105 19.15 25.98 5.94
CA ASN A 105 19.75 27.24 6.38
C ASN A 105 20.62 27.10 7.65
N ALA A 106 20.75 25.90 8.23
CA ALA A 106 21.54 25.68 9.42
C ALA A 106 23.05 25.77 9.13
N PRO A 107 23.88 26.15 10.13
CA PRO A 107 25.34 26.11 10.02
C PRO A 107 25.85 24.73 9.62
N ASP A 108 26.92 24.67 8.85
CA ASP A 108 27.47 23.41 8.30
C ASP A 108 27.83 22.38 9.40
N GLU A 109 28.18 22.84 10.61
CA GLU A 109 28.49 22.01 11.77
C GLU A 109 27.27 21.22 12.30
N TRP A 110 26.07 21.82 12.24
CA TRP A 110 24.84 21.23 12.79
C TRP A 110 24.07 20.38 11.77
N ARG A 111 24.28 20.62 10.47
CA ARG A 111 23.56 19.93 9.39
C ARG A 111 23.62 18.39 9.48
N PRO A 112 24.78 17.76 9.74
CA PRO A 112 24.86 16.30 9.89
C PRO A 112 24.06 15.78 11.08
N ALA A 113 24.09 16.48 12.21
CA ALA A 113 23.34 16.10 13.41
C ALA A 113 21.83 16.20 13.20
N LEU A 114 21.36 17.28 12.57
CA LEU A 114 19.94 17.45 12.23
C LEU A 114 19.45 16.37 11.26
N MET A 115 20.25 16.04 10.23
CA MET A 115 19.93 14.94 9.31
C MET A 115 19.84 13.60 10.04
N MET A 116 20.78 13.33 10.95
CA MET A 116 20.75 12.11 11.76
C MET A 116 19.46 12.02 12.60
N LEU A 117 19.04 13.09 13.26
CA LEU A 117 17.81 13.12 14.05
C LEU A 117 16.56 12.76 13.25
N VAL A 118 16.47 13.22 12.00
CA VAL A 118 15.34 12.92 11.11
C VAL A 118 15.38 11.47 10.61
N ILE A 119 16.58 10.91 10.40
CA ILE A 119 16.75 9.55 9.89
C ILE A 119 16.62 8.49 10.99
N LEU A 120 17.01 8.80 12.24
CA LEU A 120 16.93 7.90 13.40
C LEU A 120 15.60 7.11 13.52
N PRO A 121 14.40 7.71 13.41
CA PRO A 121 13.16 6.96 13.55
C PRO A 121 12.96 5.90 12.47
N PHE A 122 13.62 6.00 11.31
CA PHE A 122 13.56 4.98 10.26
C PHE A 122 14.26 3.68 10.65
N TRP A 123 15.19 3.74 11.60
CA TRP A 123 15.96 2.58 12.06
C TRP A 123 15.21 1.79 13.14
N THR A 124 14.11 2.33 13.66
CA THR A 124 13.26 1.63 14.64
C THR A 124 12.21 0.78 13.94
N SER A 125 11.91 -0.39 14.51
CA SER A 125 10.87 -1.29 13.98
C SER A 125 9.51 -0.58 13.92
N PHE A 126 8.86 -0.66 12.75
CA PHE A 126 7.52 -0.10 12.56
C PHE A 126 6.52 -0.64 13.59
N LEU A 127 6.59 -1.93 13.93
CA LEU A 127 5.72 -2.55 14.93
C LEU A 127 5.90 -1.91 16.31
N ILE A 128 7.14 -1.67 16.74
CA ILE A 128 7.42 -1.02 18.04
C ILE A 128 6.81 0.38 18.07
N ARG A 129 6.96 1.16 16.99
CA ARG A 129 6.34 2.49 16.89
C ARG A 129 4.82 2.42 16.98
N VAL A 130 4.19 1.46 16.29
CA VAL A 130 2.73 1.25 16.36
C VAL A 130 2.29 0.88 17.77
N TYR A 131 2.97 -0.05 18.45
CA TYR A 131 2.65 -0.41 19.84
C TYR A 131 2.85 0.75 20.81
N ALA A 132 3.92 1.54 20.64
CA ALA A 132 4.16 2.73 21.45
C ALA A 132 3.03 3.76 21.27
N TRP A 133 2.62 4.05 20.03
CA TRP A 133 1.50 4.95 19.76
C TRP A 133 0.19 4.42 20.32
N MET A 134 -0.10 3.13 20.17
CA MET A 134 -1.30 2.52 20.78
C MET A 134 -1.29 2.68 22.30
N GLY A 135 -0.14 2.50 22.96
CA GLY A 135 -0.01 2.72 24.41
C GLY A 135 -0.19 4.19 24.81
N ILE A 136 0.45 5.12 24.10
CA ILE A 136 0.39 6.57 24.39
C ILE A 136 -1.03 7.12 24.21
N LEU A 137 -1.71 6.69 23.13
CA LEU A 137 -3.06 7.14 22.76
C LEU A 137 -4.17 6.30 23.38
N SER A 138 -3.83 5.28 24.17
CA SER A 138 -4.84 4.49 24.89
C SER A 138 -5.61 5.36 25.90
N SER A 139 -6.79 4.89 26.31
CA SER A 139 -7.63 5.59 27.29
C SER A 139 -6.90 5.79 28.63
N GLU A 140 -6.07 4.86 29.06
CA GLU A 140 -5.22 4.99 30.25
C GLU A 140 -3.78 5.41 29.90
N GLY A 141 -3.58 5.91 28.68
CA GLY A 141 -2.27 6.21 28.12
C GLY A 141 -1.65 7.46 28.69
N LEU A 142 -0.34 7.62 28.44
CA LEU A 142 0.43 8.78 28.89
C LEU A 142 -0.18 10.10 28.43
N LEU A 143 -0.74 10.15 27.21
CA LEU A 143 -1.38 11.38 26.72
C LEU A 143 -2.66 11.69 27.50
N ASN A 144 -3.51 10.70 27.75
CA ASN A 144 -4.77 10.90 28.46
C ASN A 144 -4.52 11.37 29.90
N GLN A 145 -3.61 10.70 30.61
CA GLN A 145 -3.20 11.09 31.96
C GLN A 145 -2.62 12.51 32.01
N PHE A 146 -1.82 12.89 31.02
CA PHE A 146 -1.28 14.24 30.91
C PHE A 146 -2.37 15.30 30.66
N LEU A 147 -3.37 14.99 29.84
CA LEU A 147 -4.49 15.89 29.56
C LEU A 147 -5.43 16.05 30.77
N ILE A 148 -5.68 14.96 31.53
CA ILE A 148 -6.40 15.00 32.82
C ILE A 148 -5.61 15.85 33.82
N TRP A 149 -4.30 15.66 33.92
CA TRP A 149 -3.44 16.46 34.80
C TRP A 149 -3.47 17.96 34.47
N LEU A 150 -3.56 18.32 33.18
CA LEU A 150 -3.76 19.70 32.73
C LEU A 150 -5.19 20.22 32.95
N GLY A 151 -6.15 19.37 33.31
CA GLY A 151 -7.56 19.72 33.46
C GLY A 151 -8.27 20.04 32.13
N VAL A 152 -7.77 19.52 31.00
CA VAL A 152 -8.39 19.70 29.68
C VAL A 152 -9.57 18.75 29.47
N ILE A 153 -9.53 17.60 30.14
CA ILE A 153 -10.51 16.51 30.09
C ILE A 153 -10.67 15.89 31.49
N ASP A 154 -11.76 15.15 31.72
CA ASP A 154 -12.10 14.47 32.99
C ASP A 154 -11.89 12.95 32.92
#